data_AF-A0A434TJA0-F1
#
_entry.id   AF-A0A434TJA0-F1
#
_cell.length_a   1.000
_cell.length_b   1.000
_cell.length_c   1.000
_cell.angle_alpha   90.00
_cell.angle_beta   90.00
_cell.angle_gamma   90.00
#
_symmetry.space_group_name_H-M   'P 1'
#
loop_
_entity.id
_entity.type
_entity.pdbx_description
1 polymer ?
#
loop_
_entity_poly.entity_id
_entity_poly.type
_entity_poly.pdbx_seq_one_letter_code
_entity_poly.pdbx_strand_id
1 'polypeptide(L)' 'MKLATFNINNINSRLENLLAWLAKAEPDVVCLQELKSRDTQFPLTRLAKAGYGGVWKGEP' A
#
# COMPACT_ATOMS: atom_id res chain seq x y z
N MET A 1 -12.02 -9.42 -11.20
CA MET A 1 -11.12 -9.77 -10.09
C MET A 1 -9.68 -9.71 -10.58
N LYS A 2 -8.91 -8.73 -10.10
CA LYS A 2 -7.53 -8.41 -10.45
C LYS A 2 -6.70 -8.43 -9.17
N LEU A 3 -5.72 -9.32 -9.12
CA LEU A 3 -4.79 -9.45 -8.02
C LEU A 3 -3.44 -8.89 -8.46
N ALA A 4 -2.79 -8.12 -7.60
CA ALA A 4 -1.47 -7.56 -7.87
C ALA A 4 -0.51 -7.81 -6.71
N THR A 5 0.77 -7.85 -7.05
CA THR A 5 1.86 -7.82 -6.07
C THR A 5 2.81 -6.70 -6.46
N PHE A 6 3.28 -5.93 -5.49
CA PHE A 6 4.19 -4.83 -5.73
C PHE A 6 5.19 -4.69 -4.57
N ASN A 7 6.47 -4.90 -4.88
CA ASN A 7 7.55 -4.52 -3.98
C ASN A 7 7.66 -2.99 -4.00
N ILE A 8 7.22 -2.35 -2.92
CA ILE A 8 7.10 -0.89 -2.85
C ILE A 8 8.40 -0.22 -2.45
N ASN A 9 9.33 -0.95 -1.83
CA ASN A 9 10.60 -0.43 -1.33
C ASN A 9 10.43 0.89 -0.56
N ASN A 10 9.84 0.77 0.64
CA ASN A 10 9.38 1.84 1.52
C ASN A 10 8.04 2.48 1.12
N ILE A 11 6.97 2.11 1.82
CA ILE A 11 5.61 2.57 1.51
C ILE A 11 5.44 4.08 1.73
N ASN A 12 6.07 4.65 2.75
CA ASN A 12 5.89 6.05 3.10
C ASN A 12 6.59 6.97 2.10
N SER A 13 7.79 6.62 1.64
CA SER A 13 8.50 7.40 0.62
C SER A 13 7.89 7.28 -0.78
N ARG A 14 7.10 6.21 -1.04
CA ARG A 14 6.46 5.93 -2.32
C ARG A 14 4.94 6.07 -2.31
N LEU A 15 4.36 6.63 -1.25
CA LEU A 15 2.91 6.64 -1.06
C LEU A 15 2.17 7.30 -2.23
N GLU A 16 2.63 8.47 -2.70
CA GLU A 16 1.95 9.17 -3.80
C GLU A 16 2.04 8.37 -5.12
N ASN A 17 3.16 7.69 -5.37
CA ASN A 17 3.31 6.80 -6.54
C ASN A 17 2.37 5.59 -6.43
N LEU A 18 2.25 5.00 -5.23
CA LEU A 18 1.33 3.90 -4.98
C LEU A 18 -0.12 4.35 -5.21
N LEU A 19 -0.53 5.50 -4.68
CA LEU A 19 -1.89 6.02 -4.86
C LEU A 19 -2.23 6.29 -6.34
N ALA A 20 -1.28 6.90 -7.08
CA ALA A 20 -1.44 7.11 -8.51
C ALA A 20 -1.55 5.78 -9.28
N TRP A 21 -0.76 4.78 -8.90
CA TRP A 21 -0.84 3.45 -9.49
C TRP A 21 -2.15 2.75 -9.16
N LEU A 22 -2.63 2.81 -7.91
CA LEU A 22 -3.92 2.22 -7.50
C LEU A 22 -5.10 2.83 -8.25
N ALA A 23 -5.11 4.15 -8.46
CA ALA A 23 -6.15 4.83 -9.23
C ALA A 23 -6.16 4.43 -10.71
N LYS A 24 -5.00 4.09 -11.29
CA LYS A 24 -4.90 3.66 -12.69
C LYS A 24 -5.17 2.16 -12.86
N ALA A 25 -4.62 1.35 -11.96
CA ALA A 25 -4.63 -0.10 -12.09
C ALA A 25 -5.89 -0.73 -11.51
N GLU A 26 -6.52 -0.09 -10.51
CA GLU A 26 -7.73 -0.56 -9.84
C GLU A 26 -7.72 -2.09 -9.55
N PRO A 27 -6.70 -2.63 -8.85
CA PRO A 27 -6.74 -4.02 -8.42
C PRO A 27 -7.81 -4.24 -7.35
N ASP A 28 -8.46 -5.40 -7.36
CA ASP A 28 -9.36 -5.80 -6.28
C ASP A 28 -8.58 -6.12 -5.00
N VAL A 29 -7.36 -6.67 -5.13
CA VAL A 29 -6.43 -6.93 -4.02
C VAL A 29 -5.00 -6.64 -4.46
N VAL A 30 -4.23 -5.99 -3.59
CA VAL A 30 -2.79 -5.79 -3.78
C VAL A 30 -2.01 -6.27 -2.55
N CYS A 31 -0.98 -7.08 -2.78
CA CYS A 31 0.02 -7.43 -1.78
C CYS A 31 1.24 -6.51 -1.93
N LEU A 32 1.64 -5.84 -0.85
CA LEU A 32 2.81 -4.96 -0.84
C LEU A 32 3.98 -5.62 -0.09
N GLN A 33 5.19 -5.53 -0.63
CA GLN A 33 6.43 -6.04 0.00
C GLN A 33 7.43 -4.91 0.24
N GLU A 34 8.39 -5.13 1.15
CA GLU A 34 9.36 -4.12 1.57
C GLU A 34 8.70 -2.82 2.06
N LEU A 35 7.76 -2.93 3.00
CA LEU A 35 7.07 -1.77 3.55
C LEU A 35 8.04 -0.77 4.20
N LYS A 36 9.15 -1.23 4.79
CA LYS A 36 10.19 -0.41 5.46
C LYS A 36 9.58 0.65 6.36
N SER A 37 8.59 0.22 7.14
CA SER A 37 7.74 1.04 7.99
C SER A 37 7.40 0.25 9.24
N ARG A 38 7.37 0.94 10.38
CA ARG A 38 6.80 0.39 11.61
C ARG A 38 5.28 0.26 11.49
N ASP A 39 4.69 -0.60 12.33
CA ASP A 39 3.24 -0.80 12.42
C ASP A 39 2.49 0.54 12.63
N THR A 40 3.04 1.42 13.48
CA THR A 40 2.46 2.74 13.81
C THR A 40 2.61 3.80 12.71
N GLN A 41 3.45 3.54 11.71
CA GLN A 41 3.75 4.47 10.62
C GLN A 41 3.10 4.06 9.30
N PHE A 42 2.32 2.97 9.29
CA PHE A 42 1.65 2.52 8.07
C PHE A 42 0.55 3.52 7.65
N PRO A 43 0.48 3.92 6.38
CA PRO A 43 -0.41 5.00 5.93
C PRO A 43 -1.85 4.53 5.68
N LEU A 44 -2.46 3.79 6.61
CA LEU A 44 -3.81 3.22 6.45
C LEU A 44 -4.84 4.29 6.09
N THR A 45 -4.85 5.43 6.78
CA THR A 45 -5.83 6.51 6.53
C THR A 45 -5.77 7.03 5.09
N ARG A 46 -4.58 7.07 4.48
CA ARG A 46 -4.40 7.53 3.09
C ARG A 46 -4.87 6.47 2.10
N LEU A 47 -4.59 5.20 2.36
CA LEU A 47 -5.08 4.07 1.55
C LEU A 47 -6.60 3.93 1.64
N ALA A 48 -7.18 4.11 2.83
CA ALA A 48 -8.62 4.07 3.05
C ALA A 48 -9.34 5.18 2.26
N LYS A 49 -8.76 6.39 2.18
CA LYS A 49 -9.28 7.48 1.33
C LYS A 49 -9.26 7.14 -0.16
N ALA A 50 -8.39 6.24 -0.59
CA ALA A 50 -8.36 5.71 -1.96
C ALA A 50 -9.27 4.49 -2.17
N GLY A 51 -10.07 4.11 -1.16
CA GLY A 51 -10.99 2.98 -1.23
C GLY A 51 -10.40 1.63 -0.81
N TYR A 52 -9.16 1.61 -0.29
CA TYR A 52 -8.48 0.37 0.09
C TYR A 52 -8.40 0.21 1.61
N GLY A 53 -9.03 -0.84 2.12
CA GLY A 53 -8.72 -1.39 3.45
C GLY A 53 -7.47 -2.27 3.40
N GLY A 54 -6.96 -2.68 4.57
CA GLY A 54 -5.82 -3.58 4.58
C GLY A 54 -5.46 -4.11 5.96
N VAL A 55 -4.71 -5.20 5.94
CA VAL A 55 -3.96 -5.74 7.06
C VAL A 55 -2.47 -5.61 6.72
N TRP A 56 -1.65 -5.30 7.72
CA TRP A 56 -0.21 -5.14 7.52
C TRP A 56 0.57 -5.65 8.73
N LYS A 57 1.84 -5.93 8.49
CA LYS A 57 2.83 -6.14 9.54
C LYS A 57 4.06 -5.30 9.21
N GLY A 58 4.29 -4.29 10.02
CA GLY A 58 5.48 -3.46 9.97
C GLY A 58 6.70 -4.15 10.56
N GLU A 59 7.85 -3.53 10.34
CA GLU A 59 9.11 -3.91 10.95
C GLU A 59 9.12 -3.57 12.44
N PRO A 60 9.96 -4.24 13.25
CA PRO A 60 10.15 -3.93 14.67
C PRO A 60 10.45 -2.45 14.98
#